data_AF-A0A091APP2-F1
#
_entry.id   AF-A0A091APP2-F1
#
_cell.length_a   1.000
_cell.length_b   1.000
_cell.length_c   1.000
_cell.angle_alpha   90.00
_cell.angle_beta   90.00
_cell.angle_gamma   90.00
#
_symmetry.space_group_name_H-M   'P 1'
#
loop_
_entity.id
_entity.type
_entity.pdbx_description
1 polymer ?
#
loop_
_entity_poly.entity_id
_entity_poly.type
_entity_poly.pdbx_seq_one_letter_code
_entity_poly.pdbx_strand_id
1 'polypeptide(L)'
;MAKITIKSPVSSITRDKRDGSGTYTKHTQEATFETSAMRVNIELEVKDANSAHAQGVYDFDIEEALVMGRFGPELPRFWKLTPAKTKAAA
;
A
#
# COMPACT_ATOMS: atom_id res chain seq x y z
N MET A 1 -4.04 0.72 15.92
CA MET A 1 -4.46 0.27 14.58
C MET A 1 -4.40 1.46 13.63
N ALA A 2 -3.68 1.32 12.53
CA ALA A 2 -3.56 2.38 11.52
C ALA A 2 -4.67 2.25 10.48
N LYS A 3 -4.89 3.32 9.71
CA LYS A 3 -5.82 3.33 8.59
C LYS A 3 -5.11 3.67 7.30
N ILE A 4 -5.56 3.04 6.22
CA ILE A 4 -5.16 3.36 4.86
C ILE A 4 -6.41 3.77 4.09
N THR A 5 -6.38 4.94 3.44
CA THR A 5 -7.43 5.37 2.52
C THR A 5 -6.88 5.38 1.09
N ILE A 6 -7.36 4.48 0.25
CA ILE A 6 -7.01 4.43 -1.17
C ILE A 6 -7.81 5.49 -1.93
N LYS A 7 -7.12 6.42 -2.58
CA LYS A 7 -7.72 7.59 -3.24
C LYS A 7 -7.85 7.45 -4.75
N SER A 8 -6.99 6.66 -5.38
CA SER A 8 -6.94 6.55 -6.84
C SER A 8 -7.16 5.11 -7.31
N PRO A 9 -7.62 4.92 -8.57
CA PRO A 9 -7.43 3.66 -9.27
C PRO A 9 -5.93 3.36 -9.43
N VAL A 10 -5.60 2.14 -9.84
CA VAL A 10 -4.22 1.75 -10.14
C VAL A 10 -3.68 2.52 -11.33
N SER A 11 -2.51 3.12 -11.15
CA SER A 11 -1.69 3.71 -12.20
C SER A 11 -0.55 2.75 -12.53
N SER A 12 -0.14 2.72 -13.80
CA SER A 12 0.95 1.87 -14.27
C SER A 12 1.99 2.70 -15.00
N ILE A 13 3.25 2.58 -14.60
CA ILE A 13 4.38 3.26 -15.26
C ILE A 13 5.44 2.22 -15.60
N THR A 14 5.86 2.21 -16.86
CA THR A 14 7.03 1.44 -17.31
C THR A 14 8.29 2.27 -17.08
N ARG A 15 9.31 1.67 -16.46
CA ARG A 15 10.62 2.28 -16.24
C ARG A 15 11.73 1.35 -16.70
N ASP A 16 12.86 1.93 -17.08
CA ASP A 16 14.09 1.17 -17.27
C ASP A 16 14.59 0.63 -15.93
N LYS A 17 15.03 -0.63 -15.94
CA LYS A 17 15.72 -1.23 -14.81
C LYS A 17 17.07 -0.54 -14.67
N ARG A 18 17.44 -0.25 -13.41
CA ARG A 18 18.70 0.43 -13.10
C ARG A 18 19.94 -0.32 -13.58
N ASP A 19 19.86 -1.64 -13.69
CA ASP A 19 20.95 -2.51 -14.18
C ASP A 19 21.07 -2.55 -15.71
N GLY A 20 20.20 -1.83 -16.44
CA GLY A 20 20.19 -1.81 -17.90
C GLY A 20 19.64 -3.10 -18.55
N SER A 21 19.15 -4.06 -17.77
CA SER A 21 18.69 -5.36 -18.28
C SER A 21 17.32 -5.33 -18.99
N GLY A 22 16.75 -4.14 -19.19
CA GLY A 22 15.46 -3.92 -19.84
C GLY A 22 14.53 -3.04 -19.02
N THR A 23 13.22 -3.19 -19.22
CA THR A 23 12.18 -2.42 -18.52
C THR A 23 11.44 -3.24 -17.48
N TYR A 24 10.78 -2.57 -16.55
CA TYR A 24 9.79 -3.15 -15.65
C TYR A 24 8.59 -2.22 -15.51
N THR A 25 7.42 -2.80 -15.28
CA THR A 25 6.20 -2.04 -15.00
C THR A 25 5.99 -1.95 -13.49
N LYS A 26 5.78 -0.74 -12.99
CA LYS A 26 5.40 -0.46 -11.60
C LYS A 26 3.91 -0.12 -11.57
N HIS A 27 3.16 -0.75 -10.67
CA HIS A 27 1.74 -0.48 -10.46
C HIS A 27 1.53 0.18 -9.10
N THR A 28 0.85 1.32 -9.07
CA THR A 28 0.75 2.14 -7.85
C THR A 28 -0.62 2.75 -7.64
N GLN A 29 -0.94 3.08 -6.39
CA GLN A 29 -2.16 3.78 -5.99
C GLN A 29 -1.82 4.89 -5.01
N GLU A 30 -2.42 6.06 -5.20
CA GLU A 30 -2.34 7.13 -4.21
C GLU A 30 -3.18 6.76 -2.99
N ALA A 31 -2.60 6.94 -1.80
CA ALA A 31 -3.27 6.66 -0.55
C ALA A 31 -2.94 7.69 0.54
N THR A 32 -3.77 7.75 1.56
CA THR A 32 -3.41 8.35 2.86
C THR A 32 -3.10 7.24 3.83
N PHE A 33 -1.99 7.34 4.56
CA PHE A 33 -1.71 6.53 5.74
C PHE A 33 -1.92 7.37 7.00
N GLU A 34 -2.69 6.84 7.94
CA GLU A 34 -3.08 7.50 9.18
C GLU A 34 -2.80 6.62 10.39
N THR A 35 -2.16 7.20 11.39
CA THR A 35 -1.95 6.63 12.73
C THR A 35 -2.45 7.61 13.78
N SER A 36 -2.36 7.25 15.06
CA SER A 36 -2.66 8.20 16.15
C SER A 36 -1.71 9.40 16.19
N ALA A 37 -0.49 9.28 15.62
CA ALA A 37 0.55 10.30 15.71
C ALA A 37 0.70 11.13 14.42
N MET A 38 0.28 10.61 13.27
CA MET A 38 0.52 11.26 11.99
C MET A 38 -0.46 10.86 10.89
N ARG A 39 -0.59 11.74 9.89
CA ARG A 39 -1.30 11.53 8.63
C ARG A 39 -0.40 11.95 7.47
N VAL A 40 -0.14 11.05 6.54
CA VAL A 40 0.74 11.30 5.38
C VAL A 40 0.13 10.78 4.09
N ASN A 41 0.42 11.44 2.97
CA ASN A 41 0.09 10.94 1.64
C ASN A 41 1.23 10.01 1.18
N ILE A 42 0.87 8.86 0.64
CA ILE A 42 1.80 7.84 0.16
C ILE A 42 1.39 7.35 -1.22
N GLU A 43 2.36 6.80 -1.95
CA GLU A 43 2.13 6.00 -3.15
C GLU A 43 2.32 4.53 -2.76
N LEU A 44 1.22 3.78 -2.71
CA LEU A 44 1.23 2.36 -2.41
C LEU A 44 1.57 1.58 -3.66
N GLU A 45 2.54 0.67 -3.59
CA GLU A 45 2.80 -0.24 -4.69
C GLU A 45 1.93 -1.50 -4.59
N VAL A 46 1.42 -1.97 -5.74
CA VAL A 46 0.69 -3.23 -5.87
C VAL A 46 1.43 -4.14 -6.85
N LYS A 47 1.29 -5.46 -6.66
CA LYS A 47 2.04 -6.46 -7.42
C LYS A 47 1.73 -6.40 -8.92
N ASP A 48 0.45 -6.24 -9.24
CA ASP A 48 -0.10 -6.14 -10.60
C ASP A 48 -1.44 -5.39 -10.54
N ALA A 49 -2.00 -5.04 -11.71
CA ALA A 49 -3.26 -4.33 -11.79
C ALA A 49 -4.45 -5.10 -11.18
N ASN A 50 -4.40 -6.43 -11.16
CA ASN A 50 -5.46 -7.28 -10.58
C ASN A 50 -5.40 -7.32 -9.04
N SER A 51 -4.23 -7.02 -8.48
CA SER A 51 -3.98 -6.92 -7.04
C SER A 51 -4.25 -5.52 -6.50
N ALA A 52 -4.81 -4.62 -7.30
CA ALA A 52 -5.17 -3.28 -6.87
C ALA A 52 -6.27 -3.32 -5.81
N HIS A 53 -6.14 -2.46 -4.81
CA HIS A 53 -7.15 -2.29 -3.78
C HIS A 53 -8.28 -1.41 -4.33
N ALA A 54 -9.53 -1.74 -4.00
CA ALA A 54 -10.65 -0.85 -4.31
C ALA A 54 -10.48 0.48 -3.55
N GLN A 55 -10.93 1.59 -4.14
CA GLN A 55 -10.96 2.87 -3.44
C GLN A 55 -11.83 2.76 -2.18
N GLY A 56 -11.34 3.28 -1.05
CA GLY A 56 -12.00 3.12 0.24
C GLY A 56 -11.04 3.15 1.42
N VAL A 57 -11.60 2.87 2.61
CA VAL A 57 -10.87 2.86 3.88
C VAL A 57 -10.60 1.43 4.32
N TYR A 58 -9.37 1.19 4.74
CA TYR A 58 -8.86 -0.10 5.18
C TYR A 58 -8.25 0.03 6.57
N ASP A 59 -8.46 -1.01 7.38
CA ASP A 59 -7.71 -1.18 8.62
C ASP A 59 -6.35 -1.80 8.31
N PHE A 60 -5.31 -1.26 8.93
CA PHE A 60 -3.94 -1.72 8.75
C PHE A 60 -3.29 -1.93 10.12
N ASP A 61 -2.97 -3.19 10.39
CA ASP A 61 -2.15 -3.54 11.55
C ASP A 61 -0.67 -3.45 11.14
N ILE A 62 0.03 -2.45 11.69
CA ILE A 62 1.44 -2.23 11.40
C ILE A 62 2.26 -3.39 11.94
N GLU A 63 1.98 -3.84 13.18
CA GLU A 63 2.81 -4.82 13.88
C GLU A 63 2.74 -6.18 13.20
N GLU A 64 1.54 -6.61 12.80
CA GLU A 64 1.36 -7.85 12.02
C GLU A 64 1.95 -7.77 10.60
N ALA A 65 2.01 -6.56 10.03
CA ALA A 65 2.54 -6.36 8.69
C ALA A 65 4.07 -6.31 8.64
N LEU A 66 4.75 -6.11 9.77
CA LEU A 66 6.21 -6.02 9.81
C LEU A 66 6.86 -7.33 9.33
N VAL A 67 7.86 -7.19 8.47
CA VAL A 67 8.73 -8.27 8.03
C VAL A 67 10.16 -8.01 8.49
N MET A 68 10.96 -9.07 8.65
CA MET A 68 12.37 -8.90 9.02
C MET A 68 13.20 -8.54 7.79
N GLY A 69 13.63 -7.28 7.72
CA GLY A 69 14.50 -6.75 6.67
C GLY A 69 15.98 -6.88 7.01
N ARG A 70 16.83 -6.34 6.12
CA ARG A 70 18.29 -6.37 6.28
C ARG A 70 18.77 -5.63 7.53
N PHE A 71 18.05 -4.59 7.94
CA PHE A 71 18.43 -3.70 9.04
C PHE A 71 17.48 -3.78 10.24
N GLY A 72 16.62 -4.80 10.30
CA GLY A 72 15.60 -4.97 11.33
C GLY A 72 14.18 -4.99 10.76
N PRO A 73 13.15 -4.92 11.62
CA PRO A 73 11.75 -4.91 11.19
C PRO A 73 11.44 -3.74 10.27
N GLU A 74 10.80 -4.02 9.14
CA GLU A 74 10.38 -3.02 8.14
C GLU A 74 9.01 -3.35 7.56
N LEU A 75 8.38 -2.35 6.93
CA LEU A 75 7.15 -2.56 6.19
C LEU A 75 7.46 -3.19 4.82
N PRO A 76 6.72 -4.22 4.39
CA PRO A 76 6.93 -4.84 3.10
C PRO A 76 6.57 -3.87 1.97
N ARG A 77 7.07 -4.13 0.76
CA ARG A 77 6.75 -3.33 -0.43
C ARG A 77 5.27 -3.38 -0.81
N PHE A 78 4.66 -4.56 -0.71
CA PHE A 78 3.26 -4.80 -1.05
C PHE A 78 2.46 -5.03 0.22
N TRP A 79 1.50 -4.15 0.49
CA TRP A 79 0.75 -4.19 1.74
C TRP A 79 -0.51 -5.04 1.57
N LYS A 80 -0.77 -5.90 2.55
CA LYS A 80 -2.03 -6.62 2.68
C LYS A 80 -2.97 -5.77 3.52
N LEU A 81 -4.02 -5.24 2.87
CA LEU A 81 -5.00 -4.38 3.52
C LEU A 81 -6.28 -5.18 3.81
N THR A 82 -6.86 -4.97 4.98
CA THR A 82 -8.16 -5.55 5.33
C THR A 82 -9.21 -4.46 5.20
N PRO A 83 -10.30 -4.68 4.44
CA PRO A 83 -11.38 -3.71 4.35
C PRO A 83 -11.83 -3.31 5.76
N ALA A 84 -11.90 -2.01 6.04
CA ALA A 84 -12.32 -1.56 7.35
C ALA A 84 -13.74 -2.09 7.60
N LYS A 85 -13.98 -2.70 8.76
CA LYS A 85 -15.34 -3.13 9.10
C LYS A 85 -16.21 -1.88 9.14
N THR A 86 -17.06 -1.69 8.13
CA THR A 86 -18.13 -0.69 8.19
C THR A 86 -19.03 -1.12 9.34
N LYS A 87 -18.96 -0.42 10.47
CA LYS A 87 -19.93 -0.61 11.55
C LYS A 87 -21.28 -0.33 10.91
N ALA A 88 -22.09 -1.37 10.70
CA ALA A 88 -23.46 -1.22 10.25
C ALA A 88 -24.12 -0.22 11.21
N ALA A 89 -24.59 0.90 10.67
CA ALA A 89 -25.40 1.83 11.44
C ALA A 89 -26.63 1.04 11.88
N ALA A 90 -26.74 0.84 13.20
CA ALA A 90 -27.93 0.31 13.85
C ALA A 90 -28.95 1.44 14.03
#